data_AF-A0A535A1E4-F1
#
_entry.id   AF-A0A535A1E4-F1
#
_cell.length_a   1.000
_cell.length_b   1.000
_cell.length_c   1.000
_cell.angle_alpha   90.00
_cell.angle_beta   90.00
_cell.angle_gamma   90.00
#
_symmetry.space_group_name_H-M   'P 1'
#
loop_
_entity.id
_entity.type
_entity.pdbx_description
1 polymer ?
#
loop_
_entity_poly.entity_id
_entity_poly.type
_entity_poly.pdbx_seq_one_letter_code
_entity_poly.pdbx_strand_id
1 'polypeptide(L)' 'MAAKVERLARARGRRPIRLGAAYLRAIAKLEALPQNQSGADKSWVERTIRSWRAVCRNAVRLR' A
#
# COMPACT_ATOMS: atom_id res chain seq x y z
N MET A 1 5.67 4.59 -25.29
CA MET A 1 5.68 3.15 -24.91
C MET A 1 6.95 2.68 -24.19
N ALA A 2 7.98 3.52 -23.96
CA ALA A 2 9.25 3.10 -23.34
C ALA A 2 9.23 3.04 -21.79
N ALA A 3 8.49 3.92 -21.11
CA ALA A 3 8.47 4.00 -19.64
C ALA A 3 7.92 2.74 -18.92
N LYS A 4 7.05 1.97 -19.61
CA LYS A 4 6.49 0.71 -19.06
C LYS A 4 7.52 -0.43 -19.08
N VAL A 5 8.47 -0.37 -20.03
CA VAL A 5 9.54 -1.37 -20.20
C VAL A 5 10.65 -1.15 -19.16
N GLU A 6 11.01 0.11 -18.86
CA GLU A 6 11.98 0.44 -17.80
C GLU A 6 11.52 0.01 -16.40
N ARG A 7 10.22 0.10 -16.09
CA ARG A 7 9.70 -0.27 -14.77
C ARG A 7 9.86 -1.76 -14.46
N LEU A 8 9.83 -2.61 -15.49
CA LEU A 8 10.05 -4.05 -15.36
C LEU A 8 11.53 -4.41 -15.18
N ALA A 9 12.44 -3.62 -15.73
CA ALA A 9 13.89 -3.88 -15.65
C ALA A 9 14.45 -3.75 -14.21
N ARG A 10 13.82 -2.92 -13.34
CA ARG A 10 14.17 -2.80 -11.91
C ARG A 10 13.68 -3.95 -11.01
N ALA A 11 13.04 -4.98 -11.56
CA ALA A 11 12.57 -6.14 -10.81
C ALA A 11 13.60 -7.28 -10.68
N ARG A 12 14.80 -7.15 -11.28
CA ARG A 12 15.87 -8.15 -11.18
C ARG A 12 16.47 -8.17 -9.76
N GLY A 13 15.91 -9.02 -8.91
CA GLY A 13 16.45 -9.34 -7.57
C GLY A 13 15.41 -9.64 -6.51
N ARG A 14 14.11 -9.39 -6.75
CA ARG A 14 13.08 -9.71 -5.76
C ARG A 14 12.64 -11.16 -5.91
N ARG A 15 13.15 -12.03 -5.02
CA ARG A 15 12.53 -13.34 -4.81
C ARG A 15 11.06 -13.14 -4.40
N PRO A 16 10.11 -13.93 -4.91
CA PRO A 16 8.72 -13.83 -4.50
C PRO A 16 8.60 -13.97 -2.97
N ILE A 17 7.92 -13.01 -2.33
CA ILE A 17 7.60 -13.13 -0.91
C ILE A 17 6.42 -14.09 -0.79
N ARG A 18 6.66 -15.25 -0.18
CA ARG A 18 5.59 -16.23 0.07
C ARG A 18 4.81 -15.81 1.30
N LEU A 19 3.53 -15.53 1.11
CA LEU A 19 2.61 -15.20 2.20
C LEU A 19 2.01 -16.49 2.78
N GLY A 20 1.90 -16.54 4.11
CA GLY A 20 1.27 -17.67 4.80
C GLY A 20 -0.24 -17.71 4.58
N ALA A 21 -0.84 -18.90 4.65
CA ALA A 21 -2.28 -19.07 4.46
C ALA A 21 -3.11 -18.30 5.51
N ALA A 22 -2.61 -18.18 6.75
CA ALA A 22 -3.27 -17.39 7.79
C ALA A 22 -3.32 -15.89 7.43
N TYR A 23 -2.23 -15.36 6.90
CA TYR A 23 -2.17 -13.97 6.44
C TYR A 23 -3.15 -13.73 5.28
N LEU A 24 -3.16 -14.61 4.28
CA LEU A 24 -4.07 -14.50 3.13
C LEU A 24 -5.54 -14.54 3.57
N ARG A 25 -5.91 -15.39 4.54
CA ARG A 25 -7.27 -15.40 5.10
C ARG A 25 -7.61 -14.10 5.84
N ALA A 26 -6.66 -13.50 6.55
CA ALA A 26 -6.89 -12.23 7.22
C ALA A 26 -7.12 -11.10 6.21
N ILE A 27 -6.34 -11.06 5.13
CA ILE A 27 -6.53 -10.11 4.03
C ILE A 27 -7.90 -10.28 3.39
N ALA A 28 -8.30 -11.52 3.05
CA ALA A 28 -9.61 -11.77 2.46
C ALA A 28 -10.76 -11.26 3.34
N LYS A 29 -10.67 -11.44 4.67
CA LYS A 29 -11.67 -10.90 5.62
C LYS A 29 -11.70 -9.38 5.62
N LEU A 30 -10.54 -8.73 5.56
CA LEU A 30 -10.44 -7.27 5.51
C LEU A 30 -11.00 -6.72 4.19
N GLU A 31 -10.63 -7.32 3.07
CA GLU A 31 -11.10 -6.92 1.73
C GLU A 31 -12.60 -7.09 1.58
N ALA A 32 -13.20 -8.08 2.25
CA ALA A 32 -14.65 -8.30 2.24
C ALA A 32 -15.45 -7.21 3.00
N LEU A 33 -14.81 -6.36 3.80
CA LEU A 33 -15.53 -5.33 4.55
C LEU A 33 -16.16 -4.28 3.61
N PRO A 34 -17.39 -3.80 3.87
CA PRO A 34 -18.09 -2.85 2.98
C PRO A 34 -17.27 -1.60 2.65
N GLN A 35 -16.56 -1.04 3.62
CA GLN A 35 -15.70 0.13 3.44
C GLN A 35 -14.52 -0.08 2.49
N ASN A 36 -14.13 -1.34 2.26
CA ASN A 36 -13.03 -1.72 1.39
C ASN A 36 -13.51 -2.11 -0.02
N GLN A 37 -14.82 -2.18 -0.25
CA GLN A 37 -15.38 -2.46 -1.57
C GLN A 37 -15.18 -1.30 -2.55
N SER A 38 -15.24 -1.62 -3.85
CA SER A 38 -15.28 -0.59 -4.89
C SER A 38 -16.53 0.29 -4.73
N GLY A 39 -16.40 1.60 -4.97
CA GLY A 39 -17.49 2.56 -4.78
C GLY A 39 -17.75 3.00 -3.33
N ALA A 40 -17.20 2.32 -2.33
CA ALA A 40 -17.28 2.78 -0.94
C ALA A 40 -16.52 4.10 -0.75
N ASP A 41 -17.03 4.96 0.15
CA ASP A 41 -16.37 6.21 0.51
C ASP A 41 -15.00 5.92 1.17
N LYS A 42 -13.95 6.46 0.55
CA LYS A 42 -12.55 6.34 1.00
C LYS A 42 -11.97 7.69 1.44
N SER A 43 -12.82 8.67 1.73
CA SER A 43 -12.41 9.99 2.26
C SER A 43 -11.50 9.89 3.50
N TRP A 44 -11.66 8.84 4.30
CA TRP A 44 -10.79 8.55 5.45
C TRP A 44 -9.33 8.25 5.02
N VAL A 45 -9.12 7.55 3.89
CA VAL A 45 -7.78 7.24 3.38
C VAL A 45 -7.04 8.53 3.01
N GLU A 46 -7.73 9.44 2.32
CA GLU A 46 -7.16 10.74 1.94
C GLU A 46 -6.81 11.59 3.16
N ARG A 47 -7.68 11.61 4.17
CA ARG A 47 -7.42 12.28 5.45
C ARG A 47 -6.20 11.68 6.15
N THR A 48 -6.10 10.36 6.22
CA THR A 48 -4.96 9.67 6.83
C THR A 48 -3.66 9.97 6.09
N ILE A 49 -3.66 9.92 4.75
CA ILE A 49 -2.47 10.28 3.94
C ILE A 49 -2.07 11.74 4.17
N ARG A 50 -3.04 12.66 4.21
CA ARG A 50 -2.79 14.09 4.47
C ARG A 50 -2.17 14.30 5.85
N SER A 51 -2.73 13.65 6.88
CA SER A 51 -2.22 13.71 8.25
C SER A 51 -0.80 13.14 8.33
N TRP A 52 -0.57 11.95 7.78
CA TRP A 52 0.76 11.33 7.74
C TRP A 52 1.81 12.21 7.07
N ARG A 53 1.48 12.79 5.90
CA ARG A 53 2.39 13.73 5.22
C ARG A 53 2.70 14.96 6.07
N ALA A 54 1.74 15.46 6.84
CA ALA A 54 1.98 16.59 7.74
C ALA A 54 2.98 16.20 8.86
N VAL A 55 2.84 15.00 9.43
CA VAL A 55 3.79 14.48 10.42
C VAL A 55 5.18 14.33 9.80
N CYS A 56 5.29 13.70 8.62
CA CYS A 56 6.58 13.50 7.96
C CYS A 56 7.29 14.81 7.59
N ARG A 57 6.56 15.88 7.25
CA ARG A 57 7.18 17.19 6.97
C ARG A 57 7.92 17.77 8.18
N ASN A 58 7.41 17.50 9.38
CA ASN A 58 7.99 17.98 10.63
C ASN A 58 8.94 16.95 11.27
N ALA A 59 9.09 15.78 10.66
CA ALA A 59 9.95 14.73 11.18
C ALA A 59 11.42 15.12 10.98
N VAL A 60 12.16 15.17 12.08
CA VAL A 60 13.62 15.36 12.08
C VAL A 60 14.32 14.01 12.20
N ARG A 61 15.49 13.91 11.56
CA ARG A 61 16.33 12.72 11.62
C ARG A 61 16.94 12.63 13.02
N LEU A 62 16.64 11.56 13.74
CA LEU A 62 17.36 11.25 14.98
C LEU A 62 18.79 10.84 14.60
N ARG A 63 19.78 11.44 15.27
CA ARG A 63 21.20 11.09 15.18
C ARG A 63 21.57 10.20 16.35
#